data_AF-A0A968I873-F1
#
_entry.id   AF-A0A968I873-F1
#
_cell.length_a   1.000
_cell.length_b   1.000
_cell.length_c   1.000
_cell.angle_alpha   90.00
_cell.angle_beta   90.00
_cell.angle_gamma   90.00
#
_symmetry.space_group_name_H-M   'P 1'
#
loop_
_entity.id
_entity.type
_entity.pdbx_description
1 polymer ?
#
loop_
_entity_poly.entity_id
_entity_poly.type
_entity_poly.pdbx_seq_one_letter_code
_entity_poly.pdbx_strand_id
1 'polypeptide(L)' 'MNGQLADDASNIDYLLGKTRDRGVNFLQSLNERPVSVLPPPYEIESLCDRGIGAERETNNLFNFIIKF' A
#
# COMPACT_ATOMS: atom_id res chain seq x y z
N MET A 1 -3.43 14.98 26.68
CA MET A 1 -2.91 14.48 25.38
C MET A 1 -3.77 15.11 24.30
N ASN A 2 -3.19 15.73 23.27
CA ASN A 2 -3.97 16.37 22.21
C ASN A 2 -4.75 15.27 21.46
N GLY A 3 -6.08 15.36 21.39
CA GLY A 3 -6.94 14.32 20.79
C GLY A 3 -6.52 13.96 19.36
N GLN A 4 -6.11 14.97 18.59
CA GLN A 4 -5.60 14.80 17.23
C GLN A 4 -4.36 13.87 17.17
N LEU A 5 -3.44 13.97 18.13
CA LEU A 5 -2.23 13.12 18.13
C LEU A 5 -2.56 11.66 18.45
N ALA A 6 -3.58 11.42 19.28
CA ALA A 6 -4.04 10.07 19.58
C ALA A 6 -4.72 9.42 18.37
N ASP A 7 -5.53 10.22 17.65
CA ASP A 7 -6.18 9.79 16.41
C ASP A 7 -5.14 9.51 15.31
N ASP A 8 -4.15 10.39 15.14
CA ASP A 8 -3.07 10.22 14.17
C ASP A 8 -2.24 8.96 14.47
N ALA A 9 -1.89 8.72 15.74
CA ALA A 9 -1.17 7.52 16.16
C ALA A 9 -1.97 6.24 15.88
N SER A 10 -3.27 6.26 16.13
CA SER A 10 -4.17 5.14 15.86
C SER A 10 -4.30 4.86 14.35
N ASN A 11 -4.37 5.91 13.54
CA ASN A 11 -4.39 5.80 12.09
C ASN A 11 -3.08 5.20 11.53
N ILE A 12 -1.94 5.59 12.09
CA ILE A 12 -0.63 5.03 11.70
C ILE A 12 -0.58 3.54 12.04
N ASP A 13 -0.96 3.15 13.26
CA ASP A 13 -0.93 1.75 13.69
C ASP A 13 -1.85 0.88 12.81
N TYR A 14 -3.04 1.37 12.50
CA TYR A 14 -3.96 0.72 11.56
C TYR A 14 -3.33 0.49 10.17
N LEU A 15 -2.69 1.51 9.60
CA LEU A 15 -2.04 1.41 8.28
C LEU A 15 -0.86 0.44 8.29
N LEU A 16 -0.07 0.43 9.37
CA LEU A 16 1.05 -0.49 9.54
C LEU A 16 0.56 -1.94 9.65
N GLY A 17 -0.47 -2.20 10.46
CA GLY A 17 -1.09 -3.51 10.58
C GLY A 17 -1.60 -4.02 9.22
N LYS A 18 -2.34 -3.18 8.50
CA LYS A 18 -2.86 -3.51 7.16
C LYS A 18 -1.74 -3.81 6.15
N THR A 19 -0.66 -3.03 6.18
CA THR A 19 0.50 -3.22 5.30
C THR A 19 1.21 -4.54 5.61
N ARG A 20 1.41 -4.86 6.89
CA ARG A 20 1.99 -6.12 7.35
C ARG A 20 1.17 -7.31 6.85
N ASP A 21 -0.14 -7.29 7.08
CA ASP A 21 -1.01 -8.42 6.75
C ASP A 21 -1.03 -8.68 5.23
N ARG A 22 -1.01 -7.61 4.43
CA ARG A 22 -0.87 -7.71 2.96
C ARG A 22 0.47 -8.25 2.52
N GLY A 23 1.56 -7.82 3.17
CA GLY A 23 2.90 -8.35 2.92
C GLY A 23 2.96 -9.86 3.19
N VAL A 24 2.38 -10.33 4.28
CA VAL A 24 2.30 -11.76 4.60
C VAL A 24 1.50 -12.52 3.54
N ASN A 25 0.32 -12.02 3.16
CA ASN A 25 -0.50 -12.65 2.11
C ASN A 25 0.21 -12.69 0.74
N PHE A 26 0.97 -11.65 0.42
CA PHE A 26 1.82 -11.63 -0.78
C PHE A 26 2.87 -12.75 -0.71
N LEU A 27 3.60 -12.85 0.39
CA LEU A 27 4.63 -13.88 0.57
C LEU A 27 4.07 -15.30 0.52
N GLN A 28 2.87 -15.51 1.08
CA GLN A 28 2.18 -16.80 1.04
C GLN A 28 1.78 -17.22 -0.38
N SER A 29 1.49 -16.26 -1.26
CA SER A 29 1.07 -16.52 -2.66
C SER A 29 2.25 -16.57 -3.64
N LEU A 30 3.51 -16.50 -3.19
CA LEU A 30 4.67 -16.49 -4.10
C LEU A 30 4.75 -17.69 -5.03
N ASN A 31 4.34 -18.87 -4.56
CA ASN A 31 4.36 -20.09 -5.37
C ASN A 31 3.30 -20.10 -6.49
N GLU A 32 2.30 -19.23 -6.41
CA GLU A 32 1.19 -19.13 -7.36
C GLU A 32 1.37 -17.98 -8.36
N ARG A 33 2.43 -17.17 -8.17
CA ARG A 33 2.72 -15.98 -8.98
C ARG A 33 3.74 -16.26 -10.07
N PRO A 34 3.69 -15.51 -11.19
CA PRO A 34 4.71 -15.61 -12.22
C PRO A 34 6.09 -15.18 -11.69
N VAL A 35 7.13 -15.89 -12.11
CA VAL A 35 8.55 -15.64 -11.73
C VAL A 35 9.03 -14.25 -12.21
N SER A 36 8.38 -13.70 -13.23
CA SER A 36 8.67 -12.38 -13.77
C SER A 36 7.38 -11.68 -14.17
N VAL A 37 7.28 -10.41 -13.77
CA VAL A 37 6.22 -9.50 -14.19
C VAL A 37 6.91 -8.35 -14.91
N LEU A 38 6.44 -8.02 -16.12
CA LEU A 38 6.90 -6.81 -16.79
C LEU A 38 6.51 -5.59 -15.94
N PRO A 39 7.40 -4.61 -15.74
CA PRO A 39 7.00 -3.38 -15.05
C PRO A 39 5.82 -2.75 -15.82
N PRO A 40 4.91 -2.07 -15.11
CA PRO A 40 3.81 -1.40 -15.76
C PRO A 40 4.41 -0.26 -16.60
N PRO A 41 3.70 0.20 -17.64
CA PRO A 41 4.03 1.48 -18.24
C PRO A 41 4.03 2.53 -17.13
N TYR A 42 5.15 3.27 -16.99
CA TYR A 42 5.23 4.34 -16.01
C TYR A 42 4.70 5.62 -16.65
N GLU A 43 3.75 6.26 -15.98
CA GLU A 43 3.42 7.66 -16.19
C GLU A 43 4.01 8.43 -15.01
N ILE A 44 4.73 9.52 -15.29
CA ILE A 44 5.21 10.41 -14.23
C ILE A 44 3.98 11.19 -13.76
N GLU A 45 3.34 10.72 -12.70
CA GLU A 45 2.24 11.45 -12.06
C GLU A 45 2.78 12.74 -11.44
N SER A 46 2.12 13.85 -11.72
CA SER A 46 2.39 15.12 -11.04
C SER A 46 2.07 14.99 -9.56
N LEU A 47 2.91 15.59 -8.71
CA LEU A 47 2.62 15.69 -7.28
C LEU A 47 1.25 16.34 -7.07
N CYS A 48 0.41 15.68 -6.28
CA CYS A 48 -0.90 16.19 -5.92
C CYS A 48 -0.81 17.39 -4.97
N ASP A 49 -1.61 18.43 -5.20
CA ASP A 49 -1.67 19.62 -4.35
C ASP A 49 -2.14 19.35 -2.90
N ARG A 50 -2.72 18.17 -2.66
CA ARG A 50 -3.22 17.73 -1.35
C ARG A 50 -2.92 16.25 -1.14
N GLY A 51 -2.82 15.84 0.13
CA GLY A 51 -2.63 14.44 0.49
C GLY A 51 -3.75 13.55 -0.05
N ILE A 52 -3.38 12.46 -0.72
CA ILE A 52 -4.29 11.47 -1.31
C ILE A 52 -4.70 10.33 -0.35
N GLY A 53 -4.14 10.35 0.87
CA GLY A 53 -4.36 9.33 1.90
C GLY A 53 -3.47 8.09 1.71
N ALA A 54 -2.78 7.67 2.78
CA ALA A 54 -1.85 6.53 2.75
C ALA A 54 -2.54 5.17 2.45
N GLU A 55 -3.86 5.07 2.68
CA GLU A 55 -4.63 3.89 2.31
C GLU A 55 -4.77 3.73 0.79
N ARG A 56 -4.90 4.82 0.04
CA ARG A 56 -5.01 4.79 -1.42
C ARG A 56 -3.70 4.33 -2.07
N GLU A 57 -2.58 4.84 -1.57
CA GLU A 57 -1.22 4.44 -1.97
C GLU A 57 -0.96 2.95 -1.71
N THR A 58 -1.25 2.49 -0.49
CA THR A 58 -1.07 1.06 -0.15
C THR A 58 -1.96 0.17 -1.01
N ASN A 59 -3.19 0.57 -1.36
CA ASN A 59 -4.04 -0.20 -2.27
C ASN A 59 -3.45 -0.27 -3.69
N ASN A 60 -2.91 0.83 -4.21
CA ASN A 60 -2.34 0.87 -5.55
C ASN A 60 -1.08 0.01 -5.67
N LEU A 61 -0.21 0.06 -4.66
CA LEU A 61 1.05 -0.69 -4.64
C LEU A 61 0.80 -2.21 -4.61
N PHE A 62 -0.18 -2.69 -3.82
CA PHE A 62 -0.51 -4.12 -3.78
C PHE A 62 -1.40 -4.57 -4.95
N ASN A 63 -2.29 -3.73 -5.47
CA ASN A 63 -3.04 -4.05 -6.70
C ASN A 63 -2.12 -4.16 -7.91
N PHE A 64 -1.06 -3.33 -7.96
CA PHE A 64 0.00 -3.44 -8.96
C PHE A 64 0.71 -4.80 -8.90
N ILE A 65 0.92 -5.33 -7.68
CA ILE A 65 1.55 -6.62 -7.45
C ILE A 65 0.60 -7.81 -7.73
N ILE A 66 -0.73 -7.64 -7.62
CA ILE A 66 -1.74 -8.74 -7.71
C ILE A 66 -2.42 -8.84 -9.08
N LYS A 67 -2.40 -7.81 -9.93
CA LYS A 67 -3.11 -7.81 -11.25
C LYS A 67 -2.41 -8.61 -12.37
N PHE A 68 -1.50 -9.51 -12.04
CA PHE A 68 -0.82 -10.38 -13.00
C PHE A 68 -0.90 -11.84 -12.55
#